data_AF-A0A0W7TRS0-F1
#
_entry.id   AF-A0A0W7TRS0-F1
#
_cell.length_a   1.000
_cell.length_b   1.000
_cell.length_c   1.000
_cell.angle_alpha   90.00
_cell.angle_beta   90.00
_cell.angle_gamma   90.00
#
_symmetry.space_group_name_H-M   'P 1'
#
loop_
_entity.id
_entity.type
_entity.pdbx_description
1 polymer ?
#
loop_
_entity_poly.entity_id
_entity_poly.type
_entity_poly.pdbx_seq_one_letter_code
_entity_poly.pdbx_strand_id
1 'polypeptide(L)' 'MNRIEFEKMLQAAVSGSHEALEQLFLLYAPLIDKHSKIDGQIDEDLRQYLLIHIALNISKFVI' A
#
# COMPACT_ATOMS: atom_id res chain seq x y z
N MET A 1 -9.16 12.55 4.64
CA MET A 1 -8.51 11.93 5.80
C MET A 1 -7.57 12.92 6.46
N ASN A 2 -7.69 13.12 7.77
CA ASN A 2 -6.76 13.93 8.55
C ASN A 2 -5.59 13.09 9.12
N ARG A 3 -4.63 13.75 9.76
CA ARG A 3 -3.42 13.10 10.29
C ARG A 3 -3.73 11.97 11.29
N ILE A 4 -4.65 12.20 12.22
CA ILE A 4 -4.98 11.23 13.27
C ILE A 4 -5.67 10.00 12.67
N GLU A 5 -6.58 10.21 11.72
CA GLU A 5 -7.23 9.13 10.98
C GLU A 5 -6.21 8.29 10.21
N PHE A 6 -5.24 8.94 9.56
CA PHE A 6 -4.17 8.25 8.85
C PHE A 6 -3.27 7.43 9.79
N GLU A 7 -2.82 8.02 10.90
CA GLU A 7 -1.99 7.31 11.89
C GLU A 7 -2.71 6.07 12.44
N LYS A 8 -4.02 6.16 12.71
CA LYS A 8 -4.83 5.02 13.15
C LYS A 8 -4.95 3.94 12.07
N MET A 9 -5.19 4.32 10.81
CA MET A 9 -5.23 3.38 9.70
C MET A 9 -3.89 2.67 9.53
N LEU A 10 -2.78 3.42 9.58
CA LEU A 10 -1.44 2.85 9.47
C LEU A 10 -1.14 1.87 10.61
N GLN A 11 -1.44 2.25 11.86
CA GLN A 11 -1.30 1.36 13.02
C GLN A 11 -2.12 0.07 12.87
N ALA A 12 -3.35 0.18 12.37
CA ALA A 12 -4.19 -0.98 12.13
C ALA A 12 -3.61 -1.89 11.04
N ALA A 13 -3.09 -1.33 9.94
CA ALA A 13 -2.46 -2.09 8.87
C ALA A 13 -1.18 -2.81 9.34
N VAL A 14 -0.31 -2.12 10.09
CA VAL A 14 0.90 -2.70 10.70
C VAL A 14 0.54 -3.85 11.65
N SER A 15 -0.60 -3.75 12.35
CA SER A 15 -1.13 -4.78 13.24
C SER A 15 -1.86 -5.93 12.53
N GLY A 16 -1.92 -5.92 11.19
CA GLY A 16 -2.48 -7.00 10.37
C GLY A 16 -3.92 -6.80 9.91
N SER A 17 -4.50 -5.60 10.04
CA SER A 17 -5.84 -5.32 9.50
C SER A 17 -5.83 -5.27 7.97
N HIS A 18 -6.58 -6.18 7.34
CA HIS A 18 -6.69 -6.26 5.88
C HIS A 18 -7.45 -5.04 5.31
N GLU A 19 -8.52 -4.61 5.97
CA GLU A 19 -9.30 -3.43 5.56
C GLU A 19 -8.43 -2.16 5.59
N ALA A 20 -7.59 -2.01 6.62
CA ALA A 20 -6.69 -0.87 6.72
C ALA A 20 -5.59 -0.92 5.65
N LEU A 21 -5.06 -2.11 5.34
CA LEU A 21 -4.10 -2.30 4.27
C LEU A 21 -4.71 -1.98 2.89
N GLU A 22 -5.95 -2.38 2.65
CA GLU A 22 -6.68 -2.03 1.42
C GLU A 22 -6.87 -0.52 1.29
N GLN A 23 -7.22 0.17 2.37
CA GLN A 23 -7.31 1.63 2.37
C GLN A 23 -5.97 2.31 2.08
N LEU A 24 -4.85 1.76 2.58
CA LEU A 24 -3.51 2.23 2.22
C LEU A 24 -3.23 2.03 0.73
N PHE A 25 -3.58 0.88 0.17
CA PHE A 25 -3.42 0.63 -1.27
C PHE A 25 -4.25 1.60 -2.12
N LEU A 26 -5.49 1.88 -1.75
CA LEU A 26 -6.31 2.88 -2.44
C LEU A 26 -5.71 4.29 -2.35
N LEU A 27 -5.22 4.67 -1.17
CA LEU A 27 -4.61 5.98 -0.95
C LEU A 27 -3.34 6.17 -1.80
N TYR A 28 -2.51 5.14 -1.89
CA TYR A 28 -1.24 5.17 -2.61
C TYR A 28 -1.30 4.57 -4.02
N ALA A 29 -2.48 4.21 -4.53
CA ALA A 29 -2.66 3.64 -5.86
C ALA A 29 -1.96 4.47 -6.96
N PRO A 30 -2.04 5.82 -7.00
CA PRO A 30 -1.33 6.60 -8.01
C PRO A 30 0.20 6.45 -7.98
N LEU A 31 0.77 6.22 -6.79
CA LEU A 31 2.21 5.98 -6.63
C LEU A 31 2.58 4.56 -7.06
N ILE A 32 1.79 3.57 -6.64
CA ILE A 32 1.96 2.17 -7.02
C ILE A 32 1.87 2.03 -8.53
N ASP A 33 0.81 2.56 -9.15
CA ASP A 33 0.58 2.50 -10.59
C ASP A 33 1.65 3.26 -11.38
N LYS A 34 2.24 4.32 -10.81
CA LYS A 34 3.38 5.01 -11.42
C LYS A 34 4.63 4.13 -11.44
N HIS A 35 4.88 3.38 -10.37
CA HIS A 35 6.05 2.50 -10.24
C HIS A 35 5.85 1.12 -10.86
N SER A 36 4.63 0.77 -11.25
CA SER A 36 4.32 -0.46 -11.97
C SER A 36 4.28 -0.28 -13.49
N LYS A 37 4.86 0.79 -14.04
CA LYS A 37 4.85 1.06 -15.49
C LYS A 37 6.11 0.57 -16.19
N ILE A 38 5.91 -0.16 -17.28
CA ILE A 38 6.94 -0.53 -18.25
C ILE A 38 6.49 0.03 -19.60
N ASP A 39 7.38 0.77 -20.27
CA ASP A 39 7.10 1.47 -21.53
C ASP A 39 5.82 2.34 -21.51
N GLY A 40 5.54 2.95 -20.34
CA GLY A 40 4.41 3.86 -20.14
C GLY A 40 3.07 3.17 -19.86
N GLN A 41 2.99 1.84 -19.96
CA GLN A 41 1.80 1.05 -19.66
C GLN A 41 1.93 0.35 -18.31
N ILE A 42 0.81 0.12 -17.63
CA ILE A 42 0.80 -0.63 -16.38
C ILE A 42 1.13 -2.08 -16.71
N ASP A 43 2.18 -2.59 -16.07
CA ASP A 43 2.49 -4.00 -16.00
C ASP A 43 1.80 -4.57 -14.75
N GLU A 44 0.81 -5.45 -14.97
CA GLU A 44 -0.01 -6.00 -13.89
C GLU A 44 0.77 -6.97 -12.98
N ASP A 45 1.76 -7.67 -13.52
CA ASP A 45 2.60 -8.59 -12.73
C ASP A 45 3.51 -7.80 -11.79
N LEU A 46 4.09 -6.70 -12.28
CA LEU A 46 4.88 -5.77 -11.47
C LEU A 46 4.01 -5.07 -10.43
N ARG A 47 2.80 -4.65 -10.81
CA ARG A 47 1.83 -4.06 -9.88
C ARG A 47 1.47 -5.04 -8.77
N GLN A 48 1.18 -6.29 -9.11
CA GLN A 48 0.91 -7.34 -8.15
C GLN A 48 2.12 -7.62 -7.25
N TYR A 49 3.34 -7.65 -7.80
CA TYR A 49 4.56 -7.80 -7.02
C TYR A 49 4.70 -6.70 -5.97
N LEU A 50 4.48 -5.43 -6.33
CA LEU A 50 4.55 -4.30 -5.40
C LEU A 50 3.51 -4.43 -4.27
N LEU A 51 2.27 -4.79 -4.60
CA LEU A 51 1.21 -4.98 -3.61
C LEU A 51 1.57 -6.10 -2.62
N ILE A 52 2.03 -7.25 -3.12
CA ILE A 52 2.48 -8.37 -2.27
C ILE A 52 3.68 -7.96 -1.43
N HIS A 53 4.65 -7.25 -2.02
CA HIS A 53 5.84 -6.78 -1.30
C HIS A 53 5.47 -5.87 -0.13
N ILE A 54 4.54 -4.93 -0.33
CA ILE A 54 4.06 -4.06 0.74
C ILE A 54 3.30 -4.89 1.78
N ALA A 55 2.38 -5.76 1.39
CA ALA A 55 1.59 -6.58 2.30
C ALA A 55 2.46 -7.47 3.21
N LEU A 56 3.54 -8.05 2.68
CA LEU A 56 4.47 -8.90 3.44
C LEU A 56 5.41 -8.13 4.36
N ASN A 57 5.60 -6.82 4.14
CA ASN A 57 6.55 -6.01 4.90
C ASN A 57 5.91 -4.93 5.76
N ILE A 58 4.60 -4.66 5.61
CA ILE A 58 3.91 -3.59 6.36
C ILE A 58 4.02 -3.80 7.87
N SER A 59 3.98 -5.04 8.35
CA SER A 59 4.13 -5.37 9.78
C SER A 59 5.50 -5.05 10.37
N LYS A 60 6.52 -4.81 9.53
CA LYS A 60 7.88 -4.41 9.95
C LYS A 60 8.04 -2.90 10.08
N PHE A 61 7.03 -2.12 9.67
CA PHE A 61 7.07 -0.67 9.72
C PHE A 61 6.97 -0.19 11.18
N VAL A 62 7.98 0.56 11.62
CA VAL A 62 8.02 1.16 12.97
C VAL A 62 7.39 2.54 12.90
N ILE A 63 6.34 2.74 13.71
CA ILE A 63 5.54 3.97 13.80
C ILE A 63 6.12 4.90 14.88
#